data_AF-A0A815QRJ7-F1
#
_entry.id   AF-A0A815QRJ7-F1
#
_cell.length_a   1.000
_cell.length_b   1.000
_cell.length_c   1.000
_cell.angle_alpha   90.00
_cell.angle_beta   90.00
_cell.angle_gamma   90.00
#
_symmetry.space_group_name_H-M   'P 1'
#
loop_
_entity.id
_entity.type
_entity.pdbx_description
1 polymer ?
#
loop_
_entity_poly.entity_id
_entity_poly.type
_entity_poly.pdbx_seq_one_letter_code
_entity_poly.pdbx_strand_id
1 'polypeptide(L)'
;MNSLRIITLEDLPVEMLMEILSYFTADQIYFTFSQLNNYFNLIIKSLPKLNLVIHEHLDPSILSFFNSFNKIIFKFSGLHIFCCRCQSHPINAGNRLYEIYPTTDTGWYPEFDEKRFPYYPSKIENIIHPDNYSRLESLVLPTASSKLIQLIFHGEVPRLKACHLGRCEPIILPRSMTIQLQNLRQLTIRKQQGHVLEKILLVCPCLEYLDFSCRSCVPAFHFINHCFPSMKYLRLGRLKNFFFHNEQFIFLLSLFPNLLQFHLIVDQCSYDVETIKIQEIANYLHRQCPLLKILVLCIHMEEHLRRAFYIALIVLIVFIFEVYYQYGECAVTAKYSKKNMKLTHRIMDMLDDLSIVYWPDCQSLLNVLRNETYNIWDQDVDLSIEWPFKSNHIHSKLNNLRLFIETFQNNDFNVEYYPDRKLFSLSSVNEKSARQPHVDIWLWKRYDEHETKPVLQLFDSSLKYQSRLISDIYPLKSVTWLGRNVKIPRQSHKIAYKEYGTSYMKPIFIRNNCFHNLIDGRWFYNA
;
A
#
# COMPACT_ATOMS: atom_id res chain seq x y z
N MET A 1 35.69 -38.95 -41.95
CA MET A 1 35.21 -38.95 -40.56
C MET A 1 35.63 -37.64 -39.93
N ASN A 2 34.72 -36.68 -39.76
CA ASN A 2 35.03 -35.46 -39.03
C ASN A 2 35.09 -35.81 -37.55
N SER A 3 36.26 -35.66 -36.92
CA SER A 3 36.40 -35.82 -35.48
C SER A 3 35.55 -34.75 -34.80
N LEU A 4 34.54 -35.18 -34.03
CA LEU A 4 33.81 -34.30 -33.13
C LEU A 4 34.83 -33.68 -32.16
N ARG A 5 35.11 -32.39 -32.33
CA ARG A 5 35.94 -31.63 -31.42
C ARG A 5 35.10 -31.37 -30.17
N ILE A 6 35.43 -32.06 -29.08
CA ILE A 6 34.84 -31.80 -27.77
C ILE A 6 35.39 -30.44 -27.33
N ILE A 7 34.52 -29.43 -27.30
CA ILE A 7 34.81 -28.13 -26.71
C ILE A 7 34.65 -28.33 -25.20
N THR A 8 35.71 -28.11 -24.43
CA THR A 8 35.61 -28.13 -22.98
C THR A 8 35.26 -26.73 -22.47
N LEU A 9 34.83 -26.61 -21.21
CA LEU A 9 34.43 -25.32 -20.64
C LEU A 9 35.59 -24.30 -20.67
N GLU A 10 36.82 -24.81 -20.59
CA GLU A 10 38.08 -24.06 -20.64
C GLU A 10 38.37 -23.43 -22.00
N ASP A 11 37.75 -23.93 -23.07
CA ASP A 11 37.91 -23.41 -24.43
C ASP A 11 36.95 -22.24 -24.74
N LEU A 12 36.06 -21.89 -23.81
CA LEU A 12 35.04 -20.87 -24.01
C LEU A 12 35.59 -19.43 -23.80
N PRO A 13 35.19 -18.45 -24.62
CA PRO A 13 35.47 -17.04 -24.39
C PRO A 13 34.90 -16.55 -23.05
N VAL A 14 35.54 -15.53 -22.44
CA VAL A 14 35.12 -14.96 -21.15
C VAL A 14 33.68 -14.45 -21.20
N GLU A 15 33.25 -13.89 -22.32
CA GLU A 15 31.89 -13.38 -22.54
C GLU A 15 30.86 -14.51 -22.47
N MET A 16 31.18 -15.66 -23.06
CA MET A 16 30.31 -16.84 -23.08
C MET A 16 30.28 -17.53 -21.72
N LEU A 17 31.41 -17.56 -21.01
CA LEU A 17 31.46 -17.98 -19.60
C LEU A 17 30.60 -17.07 -18.72
N MET A 18 30.65 -15.75 -18.92
CA MET A 18 29.82 -14.80 -18.18
C MET A 18 28.33 -14.99 -18.44
N GLU A 19 27.95 -15.26 -19.69
CA GLU A 19 26.58 -15.61 -20.06
C GLU A 19 26.14 -16.91 -19.39
N ILE A 20 26.97 -17.96 -19.42
CA ILE A 20 26.71 -19.24 -18.73
C ILE A 20 26.53 -19.03 -17.23
N LEU A 21 27.41 -18.25 -16.59
CA LEU A 21 27.35 -17.99 -15.14
C LEU A 21 26.11 -17.21 -14.72
N SER A 22 25.51 -16.43 -15.62
CA SER A 22 24.25 -15.72 -15.34
C SER A 22 23.05 -16.65 -15.09
N TYR A 23 23.14 -17.92 -15.53
CA TYR A 23 22.11 -18.94 -15.32
C TYR A 23 22.22 -19.69 -13.99
N PHE A 24 23.31 -19.50 -13.24
CA PHE A 24 23.53 -20.19 -11.98
C PHE A 24 23.36 -19.25 -10.78
N THR A 25 22.75 -19.75 -9.71
CA THR A 25 22.77 -19.04 -8.41
C THR A 25 24.17 -19.05 -7.81
N ALA A 26 24.49 -18.17 -6.87
CA ALA A 26 25.78 -18.17 -6.19
C ALA A 26 26.11 -19.53 -5.54
N ASP A 27 25.09 -20.26 -5.09
CA ASP A 27 25.24 -21.58 -4.47
C ASP A 27 25.47 -22.67 -5.49
N GLN A 28 24.81 -22.60 -6.65
CA GLN A 28 25.12 -23.48 -7.76
C GLN A 28 26.52 -23.19 -8.28
N ILE A 29 26.94 -21.92 -8.36
CA ILE A 29 28.32 -21.58 -8.72
C ILE A 29 29.30 -22.15 -7.69
N TYR A 30 29.05 -21.93 -6.39
CA TYR A 30 29.91 -22.46 -5.34
C TYR A 30 29.94 -23.99 -5.34
N PHE A 31 28.79 -24.67 -5.38
CA PHE A 31 28.72 -26.13 -5.32
C PHE A 31 29.24 -26.81 -6.60
N THR A 32 28.87 -26.28 -7.78
CA THR A 32 29.30 -26.82 -9.08
C THR A 32 30.76 -26.49 -9.39
N PHE A 33 31.27 -25.33 -8.97
CA PHE A 33 32.61 -24.87 -9.36
C PHE A 33 33.65 -24.86 -8.24
N SER A 34 33.29 -25.02 -6.96
CA SER A 34 34.28 -25.28 -5.90
C SER A 34 35.04 -26.60 -6.13
N GLN A 35 34.47 -27.52 -6.92
CA GLN A 35 35.11 -28.77 -7.33
C GLN A 35 35.84 -28.67 -8.68
N LEU A 36 35.79 -27.53 -9.39
CA LEU A 36 36.45 -27.34 -10.67
C LEU A 36 37.85 -26.69 -10.55
N ASN A 37 38.68 -26.98 -11.56
CA ASN A 37 40.13 -26.79 -11.65
C ASN A 37 40.66 -25.37 -11.28
N ASN A 38 41.91 -25.30 -10.80
CA ASN A 38 42.64 -24.09 -10.39
C ASN A 38 42.60 -22.92 -11.40
N TYR A 39 42.43 -23.21 -12.69
CA TYR A 39 42.36 -22.21 -13.75
C TYR A 39 41.07 -21.37 -13.73
N PHE A 40 39.92 -21.98 -13.37
CA PHE A 40 38.66 -21.23 -13.21
C PHE A 40 38.74 -20.24 -12.05
N ASN A 41 39.39 -20.65 -10.95
CA ASN A 41 39.73 -19.75 -9.85
C ASN A 41 40.64 -18.60 -10.30
N LEU A 42 41.59 -18.84 -11.23
CA LEU A 42 42.42 -17.78 -11.81
C LEU A 42 41.63 -16.82 -12.70
N ILE A 43 40.69 -17.32 -13.52
CA ILE A 43 39.80 -16.49 -14.35
C ILE A 43 38.95 -15.60 -13.45
N ILE A 44 38.29 -16.19 -12.46
CA ILE A 44 37.48 -15.44 -11.49
C ILE A 44 38.35 -14.40 -10.74
N LYS A 45 39.55 -14.77 -10.29
CA LYS A 45 40.53 -13.85 -9.67
C LYS A 45 40.99 -12.73 -10.61
N SER A 46 41.01 -12.98 -11.92
CA SER A 46 41.39 -12.00 -12.96
C SER A 46 40.27 -11.01 -13.31
N LEU A 47 39.06 -11.21 -12.79
CA LEU A 47 37.89 -10.34 -12.97
C LEU A 47 37.57 -9.57 -11.69
N PRO A 48 38.47 -8.70 -11.17
CA PRO A 48 38.30 -8.09 -9.86
C PRO A 48 37.09 -7.15 -9.81
N LYS A 49 36.54 -6.72 -10.95
CA LYS A 49 35.34 -5.86 -11.04
C LYS A 49 34.01 -6.62 -10.94
N LEU A 50 34.01 -7.94 -10.81
CA LEU A 50 32.77 -8.70 -10.67
C LEU A 50 32.09 -8.38 -9.33
N ASN A 51 30.77 -8.18 -9.36
CA ASN A 51 29.95 -8.07 -8.15
C ASN A 51 29.30 -9.41 -7.90
N LEU A 52 29.65 -10.06 -6.79
CA LEU A 52 28.98 -11.29 -6.38
C LEU A 52 27.77 -10.96 -5.51
N VAL A 53 26.61 -11.57 -5.76
CA VAL A 53 25.42 -11.43 -4.91
C VAL A 53 25.06 -12.82 -4.36
N ILE A 54 25.29 -13.03 -3.06
CA ILE A 54 25.02 -14.32 -2.39
C ILE A 54 23.65 -14.26 -1.74
N HIS A 55 22.76 -15.19 -2.10
CA HIS A 55 21.42 -15.32 -1.54
C HIS A 55 21.39 -16.42 -0.49
N GLU A 56 20.89 -16.13 0.71
CA GLU A 56 20.53 -17.11 1.78
C GLU A 56 21.63 -18.03 2.35
N HIS A 57 22.83 -18.08 1.77
CA HIS A 57 23.94 -18.90 2.27
C HIS A 57 24.92 -18.16 3.19
N LEU A 58 25.25 -18.80 4.30
CA LEU A 58 26.06 -18.26 5.41
C LEU A 58 27.33 -19.10 5.69
N ASP A 59 27.86 -19.81 4.69
CA ASP A 59 29.08 -20.60 4.87
C ASP A 59 30.33 -19.68 4.85
N PRO A 60 31.11 -19.57 5.92
CA PRO A 60 32.32 -18.73 5.96
C PRO A 60 33.36 -19.11 4.90
N SER A 61 33.38 -20.36 4.43
CA SER A 61 34.32 -20.81 3.38
C SER A 61 34.10 -20.11 2.03
N ILE A 62 32.88 -19.63 1.76
CA ILE A 62 32.55 -18.83 0.57
C ILE A 62 33.39 -17.54 0.53
N LEU A 63 33.66 -16.92 1.68
CA LEU A 63 34.50 -15.72 1.74
C LEU A 63 35.97 -16.01 1.43
N SER A 64 36.47 -17.16 1.87
CA SER A 64 37.83 -17.61 1.52
C SER A 64 37.94 -17.81 0.00
N PHE A 65 36.92 -18.44 -0.59
CA PHE A 65 36.85 -18.70 -2.03
C PHE A 65 36.81 -17.42 -2.87
N PHE A 66 35.98 -16.44 -2.47
CA PHE A 66 35.80 -15.18 -3.20
C PHE A 66 36.70 -14.03 -2.72
N ASN A 67 37.75 -14.31 -1.94
CA ASN A 67 38.61 -13.27 -1.35
C ASN A 67 39.29 -12.33 -2.36
N SER A 68 39.33 -12.67 -3.64
CA SER A 68 39.96 -11.87 -4.69
C SER A 68 39.06 -10.79 -5.30
N PHE A 69 37.76 -10.83 -5.01
CA PHE A 69 36.79 -9.90 -5.57
C PHE A 69 36.95 -8.53 -4.94
N ASN A 70 36.76 -7.49 -5.75
CA ASN A 70 36.67 -6.14 -5.21
C ASN A 70 35.36 -5.92 -4.46
N LYS A 71 34.24 -6.51 -4.91
CA LYS A 71 32.92 -6.30 -4.29
C LYS A 71 32.13 -7.60 -4.10
N ILE A 72 31.71 -7.87 -2.86
CA ILE A 72 30.87 -9.01 -2.49
C ILE A 72 29.63 -8.48 -1.76
N ILE A 73 28.46 -8.72 -2.33
CA ILE A 73 27.16 -8.34 -1.77
C ILE A 73 26.50 -9.59 -1.19
N PHE A 74 26.15 -9.57 0.09
CA PHE A 74 25.32 -10.63 0.68
C PHE A 74 23.88 -10.14 0.74
N LYS A 75 22.97 -10.81 0.03
CA LYS A 75 21.54 -10.51 0.05
C LYS A 75 20.79 -11.61 0.79
N PHE A 76 20.30 -11.33 1.98
CA PHE A 76 19.55 -12.33 2.74
C PHE A 76 18.06 -12.27 2.41
N SER A 77 17.57 -13.25 1.63
CA SER A 77 16.16 -13.47 1.30
C SER A 77 15.46 -14.39 2.30
N GLY A 78 15.43 -13.98 3.58
CA GLY A 78 14.77 -14.77 4.64
C GLY A 78 13.39 -14.25 5.10
N LEU A 79 12.97 -13.05 4.67
CA LEU A 79 11.84 -12.36 5.29
C LEU A 79 10.98 -11.66 4.22
N HIS A 80 9.98 -12.37 3.71
CA HIS A 80 8.95 -11.80 2.83
C HIS A 80 8.00 -10.82 3.52
N ILE A 81 8.24 -10.47 4.78
CA ILE A 81 7.35 -9.64 5.57
C ILE A 81 8.23 -8.72 6.43
N PHE A 82 8.04 -7.40 6.29
CA PHE A 82 8.64 -6.30 7.06
C PHE A 82 9.98 -5.75 6.53
N CYS A 83 9.95 -4.59 5.88
CA CYS A 83 11.03 -4.12 5.00
C CYS A 83 11.53 -2.68 5.38
N CYS A 84 12.26 -1.93 4.54
CA CYS A 84 12.85 -0.60 4.88
C CYS A 84 12.65 0.41 3.75
N ARG A 85 12.21 1.64 4.06
CA ARG A 85 12.35 2.83 3.18
C ARG A 85 13.47 3.70 3.70
N CYS A 86 14.68 3.19 3.61
CA CYS A 86 15.87 3.97 3.85
C CYS A 86 16.42 4.11 2.44
N GLN A 87 16.10 5.22 1.75
CA GLN A 87 16.90 5.62 0.61
C GLN A 87 18.29 5.86 1.20
N SER A 88 19.13 4.82 1.22
CA SER A 88 20.56 5.01 1.36
C SER A 88 20.89 6.01 0.26
N HIS A 89 21.21 7.26 0.61
CA HIS A 89 21.81 8.15 -0.37
C HIS A 89 23.07 7.42 -0.84
N PRO A 90 23.10 6.89 -2.07
CA PRO A 90 24.23 6.13 -2.52
C PRO A 90 25.35 7.14 -2.70
N ILE A 91 26.18 7.32 -1.66
CA ILE A 91 27.50 7.90 -1.87
C ILE A 91 28.26 6.79 -2.58
N ASN A 92 28.71 7.08 -3.80
CA ASN A 92 29.63 6.25 -4.58
C ASN A 92 30.91 6.03 -3.76
N ALA A 93 30.89 5.05 -2.85
CA ALA A 93 31.97 4.75 -1.94
C ALA A 93 32.98 3.79 -2.57
N GLY A 94 33.59 4.19 -3.70
CA GLY A 94 34.80 3.58 -4.23
C GLY A 94 34.75 2.08 -4.60
N ASN A 95 35.86 1.59 -5.13
CA ASN A 95 35.95 0.32 -5.87
C ASN A 95 36.15 -0.94 -5.01
N ARG A 96 35.87 -0.96 -3.70
CA ARG A 96 36.01 -2.21 -2.89
C ARG A 96 34.95 -2.29 -1.79
N LEU A 97 34.01 -3.23 -1.89
CA LEU A 97 32.79 -3.20 -1.07
C LEU A 97 32.35 -4.60 -0.62
N TYR A 98 32.22 -4.79 0.69
CA TYR A 98 31.24 -5.75 1.18
C TYR A 98 29.94 -4.96 1.40
N GLU A 99 28.82 -5.39 0.86
CA GLU A 99 27.50 -4.81 1.18
C GLU A 99 26.57 -5.95 1.59
N ILE A 100 26.19 -6.00 2.86
CA ILE A 100 25.15 -6.93 3.30
C ILE A 100 23.83 -6.19 3.17
N TYR A 101 22.84 -6.68 2.43
CA TYR A 101 21.49 -6.12 2.37
C TYR A 101 20.45 -7.17 2.78
N PRO A 102 19.47 -6.84 3.62
CA PRO A 102 18.21 -7.59 3.63
C PRO A 102 17.46 -7.31 2.31
N THR A 103 16.92 -8.33 1.65
CA THR A 103 16.15 -8.13 0.41
C THR A 103 14.77 -7.54 0.70
N THR A 104 14.37 -6.48 -0.03
CA THR A 104 13.03 -5.85 -0.18
C THR A 104 12.69 -4.56 0.63
N ASP A 105 11.69 -3.80 0.15
CA ASP A 105 11.72 -2.33 -0.02
C ASP A 105 10.56 -1.51 0.66
N THR A 106 10.11 -1.87 1.88
CA THR A 106 8.96 -1.24 2.59
C THR A 106 8.98 -1.27 4.15
N GLY A 107 9.31 -0.17 4.85
CA GLY A 107 8.90 0.14 6.25
C GLY A 107 9.22 -0.83 7.43
N TRP A 108 10.05 -0.39 8.40
CA TRP A 108 10.49 -1.21 9.53
C TRP A 108 9.35 -1.45 10.54
N TYR A 109 8.88 -2.69 10.68
CA TYR A 109 7.98 -3.05 11.78
C TYR A 109 8.76 -3.24 13.10
N PRO A 110 8.20 -2.83 14.25
CA PRO A 110 8.88 -2.88 15.54
C PRO A 110 9.04 -4.28 16.16
N GLU A 111 8.41 -5.32 15.61
CA GLU A 111 8.25 -6.65 16.24
C GLU A 111 9.08 -7.74 15.55
N PHE A 112 10.39 -7.52 15.42
CA PHE A 112 11.30 -8.64 15.22
C PHE A 112 11.34 -9.47 16.52
N ASP A 113 10.66 -10.61 16.52
CA ASP A 113 10.70 -11.57 17.63
C ASP A 113 11.97 -12.41 17.50
N GLU A 114 12.97 -12.10 18.34
CA GLU A 114 14.22 -12.88 18.44
C GLU A 114 13.94 -14.37 18.72
N LYS A 115 12.78 -14.71 19.32
CA LYS A 115 12.37 -16.10 19.53
C LYS A 115 12.07 -16.84 18.22
N ARG A 116 11.64 -16.14 17.18
CA ARG A 116 11.37 -16.74 15.86
C ARG A 116 12.64 -16.93 15.03
N PHE A 117 13.71 -16.15 15.29
CA PHE A 117 14.93 -16.18 14.47
C PHE A 117 16.23 -16.03 15.29
N PRO A 118 16.52 -16.91 16.26
CA PRO A 118 17.64 -16.76 17.19
C PRO A 118 19.04 -16.90 16.55
N TYR A 119 19.14 -17.44 15.33
CA TYR A 119 20.42 -17.77 14.67
C TYR A 119 20.95 -16.72 13.70
N TYR A 120 20.24 -15.59 13.50
CA TYR A 120 20.59 -14.64 12.43
C TYR A 120 21.82 -13.75 12.74
N PRO A 121 21.95 -13.13 13.93
CA PRO A 121 23.10 -12.26 14.23
C PRO A 121 24.43 -13.02 14.32
N SER A 122 24.43 -14.17 15.00
CA SER A 122 25.66 -14.96 15.22
C SER A 122 26.24 -15.52 13.92
N LYS A 123 25.40 -15.90 12.95
CA LYS A 123 25.89 -16.37 11.64
C LYS A 123 26.49 -15.24 10.80
N ILE A 124 25.90 -14.04 10.82
CA ILE A 124 26.48 -12.87 10.15
C ILE A 124 27.81 -12.47 10.79
N GLU A 125 27.90 -12.54 12.12
CA GLU A 125 29.15 -12.27 12.83
C GLU A 125 30.26 -13.26 12.49
N ASN A 126 29.93 -14.53 12.27
CA ASN A 126 30.91 -15.52 11.82
C ASN A 126 31.44 -15.24 10.40
N ILE A 127 30.64 -14.55 9.56
CA ILE A 127 31.04 -14.12 8.21
C ILE A 127 31.93 -12.88 8.28
N ILE A 128 31.62 -11.97 9.20
CA ILE A 128 32.48 -10.84 9.52
C ILE A 128 33.62 -11.37 10.42
N HIS A 129 34.49 -12.23 9.86
CA HIS A 129 35.64 -12.78 10.54
C HIS A 129 36.71 -11.68 10.75
N PRO A 130 37.49 -11.67 11.84
CA PRO A 130 38.53 -10.67 12.10
C PRO A 130 39.50 -10.44 10.94
N ASP A 131 39.88 -11.51 10.23
CA ASP A 131 40.78 -11.44 9.08
C ASP A 131 40.20 -10.61 7.91
N ASN A 132 38.88 -10.44 7.86
CA ASN A 132 38.16 -9.69 6.83
C ASN A 132 37.86 -8.23 7.24
N TYR A 133 38.06 -7.84 8.50
CA TYR A 133 37.73 -6.49 8.98
C TYR A 133 38.48 -5.38 8.23
N SER A 134 39.72 -5.65 7.85
CA SER A 134 40.58 -4.70 7.14
C SER A 134 40.06 -4.33 5.73
N ARG A 135 39.02 -5.01 5.24
CA ARG A 135 38.45 -4.82 3.89
C ARG A 135 36.98 -4.39 3.89
N LEU A 136 36.31 -4.43 5.04
CA LEU A 136 34.90 -4.10 5.16
C LEU A 136 34.71 -2.58 5.07
N GLU A 137 34.16 -2.08 3.96
CA GLU A 137 33.90 -0.65 3.76
C GLU A 137 32.43 -0.25 3.98
N SER A 138 31.47 -1.18 3.86
CA SER A 138 30.04 -0.93 4.09
C SER A 138 29.38 -2.08 4.85
N LEU A 139 28.41 -1.78 5.70
CA LEU A 139 27.68 -2.79 6.46
C LEU A 139 26.21 -2.35 6.64
N VAL A 140 25.24 -3.15 6.21
CA VAL A 140 23.80 -2.89 6.48
C VAL A 140 23.20 -4.13 7.12
N LEU A 141 22.72 -4.00 8.36
CA LEU A 141 22.16 -5.09 9.13
C LEU A 141 20.79 -4.74 9.72
N PRO A 142 19.79 -5.64 9.60
CA PRO A 142 18.52 -5.47 10.27
C PRO A 142 18.67 -5.48 11.79
N THR A 143 19.55 -6.33 12.31
CA THR A 143 19.87 -6.46 13.73
C THR A 143 21.38 -6.65 13.92
N ALA A 144 21.94 -6.18 15.05
CA ALA A 144 23.35 -6.37 15.40
C ALA A 144 23.50 -6.68 16.89
N SER A 145 24.34 -7.66 17.23
CA SER A 145 24.66 -7.97 18.63
C SER A 145 25.57 -6.92 19.26
N SER A 146 25.62 -6.89 20.60
CA SER A 146 26.63 -6.13 21.35
C SER A 146 28.06 -6.43 20.93
N LYS A 147 28.41 -7.68 20.60
CA LYS A 147 29.77 -8.04 20.19
C LYS A 147 30.17 -7.32 18.91
N LEU A 148 29.34 -7.37 17.87
CA LEU A 148 29.61 -6.70 16.60
C LEU A 148 29.66 -5.17 16.76
N ILE A 149 28.75 -4.62 17.55
CA ILE A 149 28.74 -3.19 17.88
C ILE A 149 30.06 -2.79 18.55
N GLN A 150 30.52 -3.54 19.56
CA GLN A 150 31.78 -3.26 20.24
C GLN A 150 32.96 -3.31 19.27
N LEU A 151 33.03 -4.31 18.39
CA LEU A 151 34.08 -4.41 17.37
C LEU A 151 34.12 -3.16 16.47
N ILE A 152 32.96 -2.74 15.95
CA ILE A 152 32.85 -1.55 15.10
C ILE A 152 33.33 -0.31 15.85
N PHE A 153 32.82 -0.10 17.07
CA PHE A 153 33.09 1.12 17.84
C PHE A 153 34.42 1.11 18.61
N HIS A 154 35.10 -0.03 18.67
CA HIS A 154 36.50 -0.12 19.11
C HIS A 154 37.49 0.08 17.95
N GLY A 155 37.02 0.33 16.73
CA GLY A 155 37.89 0.60 15.59
C GLY A 155 38.53 -0.65 14.99
N GLU A 156 38.04 -1.83 15.35
CA GLU A 156 38.53 -3.11 14.80
C GLU A 156 38.20 -3.27 13.31
N VAL A 157 37.30 -2.43 12.77
CA VAL A 157 36.94 -2.37 11.35
C VAL A 157 37.41 -1.05 10.73
N PRO A 158 38.74 -0.87 10.54
CA PRO A 158 39.33 0.46 10.29
C PRO A 158 38.93 1.07 8.95
N ARG A 159 38.49 0.26 7.97
CA ARG A 159 38.09 0.75 6.63
C ARG A 159 36.59 1.00 6.49
N LEU A 160 35.79 0.80 7.54
CA LEU A 160 34.34 0.97 7.47
C LEU A 160 33.97 2.43 7.18
N LYS A 161 33.32 2.67 6.05
CA LYS A 161 32.85 3.98 5.58
C LYS A 161 31.35 4.16 5.78
N ALA A 162 30.56 3.11 5.62
CA ALA A 162 29.12 3.16 5.81
C ALA A 162 28.63 2.04 6.74
N CYS A 163 27.79 2.37 7.71
CA CYS A 163 27.27 1.39 8.66
C CYS A 163 25.80 1.68 8.96
N HIS A 164 24.92 0.72 8.75
CA HIS A 164 23.49 0.84 8.97
C HIS A 164 23.00 -0.29 9.86
N LEU A 165 22.73 0.02 11.13
CA LEU A 165 22.30 -0.92 12.15
C LEU A 165 20.85 -0.61 12.53
N GLY A 166 19.95 -1.50 12.10
CA GLY A 166 18.52 -1.40 12.36
C GLY A 166 18.14 -1.44 13.82
N ARG A 167 18.15 -2.64 14.41
CA ARG A 167 17.94 -2.85 15.84
C ARG A 167 19.24 -3.36 16.44
N CYS A 168 19.84 -2.53 17.27
CA CYS A 168 21.03 -2.87 18.01
C CYS A 168 20.71 -2.92 19.51
N GLU A 169 21.46 -3.73 20.24
CA GLU A 169 21.55 -3.61 21.69
C GLU A 169 22.08 -2.21 22.08
N PRO A 170 21.88 -1.76 23.33
CA PRO A 170 22.43 -0.49 23.79
C PRO A 170 23.93 -0.41 23.52
N ILE A 171 24.37 0.62 22.81
CA ILE A 171 25.79 0.80 22.49
C ILE A 171 26.51 1.24 23.76
N ILE A 172 27.44 0.40 24.23
CA ILE A 172 28.34 0.71 25.33
C ILE A 172 29.66 1.17 24.72
N LEU A 173 29.84 2.48 24.59
CA LEU A 173 31.10 3.06 24.11
C LEU A 173 32.11 3.18 25.26
N PRO A 174 33.40 2.85 25.03
CA PRO A 174 34.45 2.96 26.03
C PRO A 174 34.57 4.41 26.53
N ARG A 175 34.94 4.57 27.81
CA ARG A 175 35.13 5.91 28.42
C ARG A 175 36.32 6.67 27.83
N SER A 176 37.30 5.95 27.30
CA SER A 176 38.48 6.53 26.66
C SER A 176 38.15 6.98 25.25
N MET A 177 38.25 8.29 24.99
CA MET A 177 38.06 8.89 23.65
C MET A 177 39.24 8.63 22.68
N THR A 178 40.12 7.69 23.00
CA THR A 178 41.30 7.37 22.20
C THR A 178 40.97 6.75 20.85
N ILE A 179 39.76 6.18 20.70
CA ILE A 179 39.33 5.52 19.48
C ILE A 179 38.53 6.52 18.63
N GLN A 180 39.04 6.81 17.44
CA GLN A 180 38.36 7.63 16.44
C GLN A 180 38.13 6.82 15.16
N LEU A 181 36.87 6.67 14.77
CA LEU A 181 36.46 6.04 13.52
C LEU A 181 36.57 7.04 12.36
N GLN A 182 37.80 7.45 12.05
CA GLN A 182 38.09 8.51 11.07
C GLN A 182 37.62 8.21 9.65
N ASN A 183 37.39 6.94 9.31
CA ASN A 183 36.91 6.51 7.98
C ASN A 183 35.39 6.42 7.88
N LEU A 184 34.66 6.39 9.00
CA LEU A 184 33.20 6.26 8.97
C LEU A 184 32.58 7.59 8.51
N ARG A 185 31.86 7.53 7.40
CA ARG A 185 31.20 8.67 6.73
C ARG A 185 29.67 8.60 6.85
N GLN A 186 29.10 7.40 6.89
CA GLN A 186 27.65 7.21 7.02
C GLN A 186 27.31 6.28 8.18
N LEU A 187 26.34 6.68 8.99
CA LEU A 187 25.89 5.89 10.13
C LEU A 187 24.37 5.93 10.27
N THR A 188 23.72 4.77 10.33
CA THR A 188 22.32 4.65 10.76
C THR A 188 22.27 3.78 12.00
N ILE A 189 21.70 4.29 13.08
CA ILE A 189 21.52 3.54 14.32
C ILE A 189 20.17 3.89 14.92
N ARG A 190 19.35 2.90 15.22
CA ARG A 190 18.02 3.14 15.76
C ARG A 190 17.82 2.57 17.15
N LYS A 191 16.80 3.13 17.83
CA LYS A 191 16.32 2.66 19.12
C LYS A 191 17.39 2.71 20.25
N GLN A 192 18.27 3.70 20.23
CA GLN A 192 19.32 3.89 21.24
C GLN A 192 18.88 4.82 22.39
N GLN A 193 19.69 4.93 23.43
CA GLN A 193 19.50 5.93 24.48
C GLN A 193 20.05 7.29 24.02
N GLY A 194 19.47 8.40 24.47
CA GLY A 194 19.82 9.72 23.94
C GLY A 194 21.29 10.12 24.17
N HIS A 195 21.86 9.74 25.33
CA HIS A 195 23.27 9.98 25.64
C HIS A 195 24.26 9.26 24.71
N VAL A 196 23.79 8.27 23.93
CA VAL A 196 24.62 7.56 22.96
C VAL A 196 24.92 8.45 21.74
N LEU A 197 24.01 9.36 21.39
CA LEU A 197 24.20 10.29 20.26
C LEU A 197 25.48 11.12 20.44
N GLU A 198 25.64 11.71 21.62
CA GLU A 198 26.81 12.52 21.96
C GLU A 198 28.11 11.73 21.81
N LYS A 199 28.14 10.50 22.36
CA LYS A 199 29.32 9.64 22.27
C LYS A 199 29.63 9.20 20.83
N ILE A 200 28.60 8.94 20.01
CA ILE A 200 28.78 8.62 18.59
C ILE A 200 29.46 9.78 17.85
N LEU A 201 29.00 11.01 18.09
CA LEU A 201 29.57 12.19 17.44
C LEU A 201 31.06 12.33 17.81
N LEU A 202 31.43 12.11 19.07
CA LEU A 202 32.82 12.14 19.54
C LEU A 202 33.69 11.03 18.91
N VAL A 203 33.16 9.81 18.78
CA VAL A 203 33.90 8.66 18.22
C VAL A 203 34.00 8.73 16.70
N CYS A 204 33.05 9.39 16.02
CA CYS A 204 32.95 9.43 14.57
C CYS A 204 33.03 10.88 14.04
N PRO A 205 34.18 11.57 14.18
CA PRO A 205 34.29 13.01 13.89
C PRO A 205 34.11 13.37 12.41
N CYS A 206 34.21 12.39 11.51
CA CYS A 206 34.16 12.59 10.07
C CYS A 206 32.84 12.12 9.43
N LEU A 207 31.76 11.98 10.20
CA LEU A 207 30.45 11.63 9.64
C LEU A 207 29.93 12.72 8.71
N GLU A 208 29.45 12.30 7.54
CA GLU A 208 28.70 13.11 6.57
C GLU A 208 27.19 12.85 6.65
N TYR A 209 26.79 11.65 7.09
CA TYR A 209 25.40 11.23 7.23
C TYR A 209 25.17 10.52 8.57
N LEU A 210 24.15 10.94 9.32
CA LEU A 210 23.69 10.27 10.54
C LEU A 210 22.16 10.13 10.56
N ASP A 211 21.64 8.90 10.58
CA ASP A 211 20.25 8.57 10.92
C ASP A 211 20.20 7.91 12.30
N PHE A 212 19.97 8.72 13.33
CA PHE A 212 19.89 8.29 14.71
C PHE A 212 18.43 8.27 15.17
N SER A 213 17.99 7.23 15.88
CA SER A 213 16.73 7.31 16.61
C SER A 213 16.82 6.82 18.04
N CYS A 214 16.07 7.50 18.90
CA CYS A 214 16.13 7.35 20.34
C CYS A 214 14.93 6.55 20.90
N ARG A 215 15.10 5.94 22.08
CA ARG A 215 14.02 5.41 22.92
C ARG A 215 13.65 6.34 24.08
N SER A 216 14.52 7.29 24.40
CA SER A 216 14.48 8.11 25.61
C SER A 216 14.81 9.58 25.31
N CYS A 217 14.88 10.41 26.35
CA CYS A 217 15.31 11.79 26.24
C CYS A 217 16.75 11.87 25.73
N VAL A 218 17.03 12.84 24.86
CA VAL A 218 18.40 13.29 24.62
C VAL A 218 18.75 14.21 25.79
N PRO A 219 19.70 13.83 26.67
CA PRO A 219 20.15 14.73 27.72
C PRO A 219 20.84 15.94 27.09
N ALA A 220 21.06 16.99 27.87
CA ALA A 220 21.89 18.10 27.42
C ALA A 220 23.26 17.57 26.96
N PHE A 221 23.75 18.07 25.82
CA PHE A 221 25.08 17.77 25.31
C PHE A 221 26.10 18.43 26.23
N HIS A 222 26.73 17.65 27.10
CA HIS A 222 27.66 18.17 28.13
C HIS A 222 29.12 18.08 27.73
N PHE A 223 29.45 17.24 26.74
CA PHE A 223 30.81 16.85 26.40
C PHE A 223 31.23 17.29 25.00
N ILE A 224 30.30 17.70 24.14
CA ILE A 224 30.64 18.25 22.82
C ILE A 224 30.97 19.73 22.95
N ASN A 225 32.22 20.09 22.63
CA ASN A 225 32.69 21.47 22.60
C ASN A 225 33.24 21.88 21.21
N HIS A 226 33.04 21.05 20.18
CA HIS A 226 33.52 21.29 18.83
C HIS A 226 32.44 21.01 17.78
N CYS A 227 32.60 21.59 16.60
CA CYS A 227 31.71 21.41 15.47
C CYS A 227 32.08 20.19 14.63
N PHE A 228 31.11 19.66 13.89
CA PHE A 228 31.24 18.58 12.92
C PHE A 228 30.99 19.11 11.50
N PRO A 229 31.98 19.81 10.90
CA PRO A 229 31.82 20.43 9.59
C PRO A 229 31.65 19.42 8.45
N SER A 230 31.97 18.14 8.67
CA SER A 230 31.75 17.08 7.68
C SER A 230 30.28 16.71 7.52
N MET A 231 29.45 16.96 8.54
CA MET A 231 28.05 16.53 8.57
C MET A 231 27.21 17.31 7.57
N LYS A 232 26.65 16.60 6.59
CA LYS A 232 25.77 17.16 5.55
C LYS A 232 24.31 16.74 5.75
N TYR A 233 24.09 15.55 6.33
CA TYR A 233 22.77 14.95 6.48
C TYR A 233 22.56 14.45 7.92
N LEU A 234 21.57 15.00 8.60
CA LEU A 234 21.22 14.59 9.95
C LEU A 234 19.74 14.23 10.03
N ARG A 235 19.47 13.02 10.48
CA ARG A 235 18.13 12.55 10.83
C ARG A 235 18.10 12.12 12.28
N LEU A 236 17.23 12.75 13.06
CA LEU A 236 16.96 12.42 14.45
C LEU A 236 15.52 11.96 14.57
N GLY A 237 15.32 10.69 14.91
CA GLY A 237 14.01 10.05 14.94
C GLY A 237 13.53 9.64 16.33
N ARG A 238 12.22 9.70 16.57
CA ARG A 238 11.56 9.24 17.80
C ARG A 238 12.16 9.84 19.06
N LEU A 239 12.53 11.12 18.99
CA LEU A 239 13.01 11.82 20.17
C LEU A 239 11.83 12.01 21.11
N LYS A 240 11.90 11.44 22.30
CA LYS A 240 10.95 11.70 23.40
C LYS A 240 11.52 12.82 24.25
N ASN A 241 10.68 13.73 24.76
CA ASN A 241 11.10 14.80 25.68
C ASN A 241 12.26 15.63 25.14
N PHE A 242 12.23 15.91 23.83
CA PHE A 242 13.19 16.80 23.21
C PHE A 242 12.75 18.24 23.45
N PHE A 243 13.37 18.89 24.44
CA PHE A 243 13.03 20.25 24.84
C PHE A 243 13.56 21.24 23.79
N PHE A 244 12.64 21.91 23.09
CA PHE A 244 12.98 22.96 22.13
C PHE A 244 13.41 24.28 22.81
N HIS A 245 13.07 24.47 24.09
CA HIS A 245 13.14 25.78 24.77
C HIS A 245 14.43 26.05 25.57
N ASN A 246 15.34 25.10 25.75
CA ASN A 246 16.54 25.28 26.60
C ASN A 246 17.82 25.63 25.82
N GLU A 247 17.72 26.30 24.67
CA GLU A 247 18.83 26.52 23.74
C GLU A 247 19.51 25.22 23.23
N GLN A 248 19.10 24.03 23.70
CA GLN A 248 19.70 22.75 23.37
C GLN A 248 19.54 22.38 21.90
N PHE A 249 18.38 22.68 21.31
CA PHE A 249 18.15 22.49 19.88
C PHE A 249 19.02 23.42 19.03
N ILE A 250 19.10 24.67 19.46
CA ILE A 250 19.95 25.71 18.87
C ILE A 250 21.42 25.28 18.94
N PHE A 251 21.88 24.88 20.12
CA PHE A 251 23.21 24.33 20.38
C PHE A 251 23.48 23.13 19.49
N LEU A 252 22.58 22.14 19.44
CA LEU A 252 22.72 20.95 18.61
C LEU A 252 22.93 21.31 17.13
N LEU A 253 22.13 22.22 16.60
CA LEU A 253 22.27 22.66 15.21
C LEU A 253 23.56 23.44 14.97
N SER A 254 24.02 24.22 15.96
CA SER A 254 25.31 24.94 15.87
C SER A 254 26.51 24.00 15.71
N LEU A 255 26.38 22.74 16.13
CA LEU A 255 27.40 21.72 15.93
C LEU A 255 27.57 21.32 14.45
N PHE A 256 26.63 21.66 13.55
CA PHE A 256 26.62 21.20 12.16
C PHE A 256 26.55 22.37 11.16
N PRO A 257 27.62 23.16 11.02
CA PRO A 257 27.60 24.40 10.21
C PRO A 257 27.37 24.14 8.71
N ASN A 258 27.66 22.94 8.21
CA ASN A 258 27.54 22.56 6.80
C ASN A 258 26.31 21.67 6.49
N LEU A 259 25.31 21.69 7.37
CA LEU A 259 24.14 20.83 7.24
C LEU A 259 23.30 21.22 6.02
N LEU A 260 23.13 20.28 5.08
CA LEU A 260 22.33 20.46 3.86
C LEU A 260 20.89 19.96 4.05
N GLN A 261 20.71 18.93 4.88
CA GLN A 261 19.42 18.30 5.11
C GLN A 261 19.26 17.89 6.56
N PHE A 262 18.13 18.27 7.15
CA PHE A 262 17.79 17.97 8.53
C PHE A 262 16.40 17.36 8.65
N HIS A 263 16.33 16.16 9.22
CA HIS A 263 15.10 15.43 9.46
C HIS A 263 14.91 15.26 10.96
N LEU A 264 13.83 15.82 11.50
CA LEU A 264 13.50 15.74 12.91
C LEU A 264 12.13 15.07 13.08
N ILE A 265 12.11 13.91 13.72
CA ILE A 265 10.87 13.21 14.09
C ILE A 265 10.80 13.18 15.62
N VAL A 266 9.87 13.95 16.17
CA VAL A 266 9.66 14.08 17.62
C VAL A 266 8.36 13.38 17.99
N ASP A 267 8.39 12.57 19.05
CA ASP A 267 7.18 12.03 19.66
C ASP A 267 6.76 13.02 20.76
N GLN A 268 5.52 13.55 20.67
CA GLN A 268 5.02 14.53 21.64
C GLN A 268 4.95 13.93 23.06
N CYS A 269 5.30 14.74 24.05
CA CYS A 269 5.39 14.35 25.46
C CYS A 269 4.03 14.42 26.17
N SER A 270 3.82 13.49 27.10
CA SER A 270 2.56 13.32 27.82
C SER A 270 2.30 14.27 28.98
N TYR A 271 3.30 15.04 29.42
CA TYR A 271 3.21 15.78 30.68
C TYR A 271 3.49 17.29 30.60
N ASP A 272 4.02 17.81 29.50
CA ASP A 272 4.17 19.26 29.30
C ASP A 272 3.90 19.59 27.82
N VAL A 273 2.75 20.21 27.56
CA VAL A 273 2.42 20.76 26.24
C VAL A 273 3.20 22.07 26.07
N GLU A 274 4.52 21.97 26.00
CA GLU A 274 5.32 23.10 25.55
C GLU A 274 4.96 23.40 24.10
N THR A 275 4.51 24.63 23.85
CA THR A 275 4.20 25.09 22.50
C THR A 275 5.52 25.19 21.73
N ILE A 276 5.71 24.29 20.76
CA ILE A 276 6.83 24.37 19.81
C ILE A 276 6.61 25.63 18.97
N LYS A 277 7.42 26.67 19.19
CA LYS A 277 7.35 27.89 18.40
C LYS A 277 8.09 27.69 17.07
N ILE A 278 7.39 27.11 16.10
CA ILE A 278 7.92 26.81 14.75
C ILE A 278 8.60 28.03 14.12
N GLN A 279 8.06 29.23 14.34
CA GLN A 279 8.64 30.48 13.83
C GLN A 279 10.04 30.76 14.38
N GLU A 280 10.29 30.51 15.67
CA GLU A 280 11.61 30.73 16.28
C GLU A 280 12.64 29.73 15.73
N ILE A 281 12.24 28.47 15.57
CA ILE A 281 13.05 27.41 14.93
C ILE A 281 13.40 27.79 13.48
N ALA A 282 12.41 28.24 12.70
CA ALA A 282 12.61 28.64 11.31
C ALA A 282 13.57 29.83 11.20
N ASN A 283 13.37 30.86 12.03
CA ASN A 283 14.24 32.04 12.07
C ASN A 283 15.69 31.67 12.44
N TYR A 284 15.86 30.76 13.40
CA TYR A 284 17.18 30.27 13.80
C TYR A 284 17.86 29.50 12.66
N LEU A 285 17.17 28.52 12.07
CA LEU A 285 17.69 27.71 10.96
C LEU A 285 18.10 28.59 9.78
N HIS A 286 17.31 29.62 9.45
CA HIS A 286 17.64 30.57 8.39
C HIS A 286 18.93 31.34 8.66
N ARG A 287 19.20 31.72 9.91
CA ARG A 287 20.39 32.49 10.29
C ARG A 287 21.64 31.63 10.46
N GLN A 288 21.51 30.46 11.08
CA GLN A 288 22.64 29.65 11.55
C GLN A 288 22.98 28.46 10.64
N CYS A 289 22.04 28.04 9.79
CA CYS A 289 22.26 26.95 8.83
C CYS A 289 22.00 27.47 7.40
N PRO A 290 22.81 28.42 6.88
CA PRO A 290 22.57 29.04 5.57
C PRO A 290 22.64 28.05 4.39
N LEU A 291 23.24 26.87 4.61
CA LEU A 291 23.35 25.81 3.62
C LEU A 291 22.19 24.80 3.66
N LEU A 292 21.27 24.92 4.63
CA LEU A 292 20.16 23.98 4.80
C LEU A 292 19.15 24.14 3.64
N LYS A 293 19.04 23.09 2.83
CA LYS A 293 18.11 23.04 1.68
C LYS A 293 16.81 22.32 2.00
N ILE A 294 16.86 21.32 2.88
CA ILE A 294 15.72 20.45 3.19
C ILE A 294 15.55 20.34 4.69
N LEU A 295 14.37 20.74 5.18
CA LEU A 295 13.93 20.53 6.55
C LEU A 295 12.68 19.65 6.53
N VAL A 296 12.75 18.48 7.17
CA VAL A 296 11.59 17.61 7.39
C VAL A 296 11.30 17.55 8.87
N LEU A 297 10.21 18.20 9.29
CA LEU A 297 9.71 18.17 10.66
C LEU A 297 8.48 17.27 10.74
N CYS A 298 8.55 16.21 11.54
CA CYS A 298 7.45 15.31 11.81
C CYS A 298 7.19 15.28 13.31
N ILE A 299 6.01 15.71 13.73
CA ILE A 299 5.60 15.71 15.13
C ILE A 299 4.53 14.63 15.25
N HIS A 300 4.85 13.53 15.93
CA HIS A 300 3.87 12.51 16.24
C HIS A 300 3.03 12.97 17.44
N MET A 301 1.78 13.33 17.16
CA MET A 301 0.77 13.61 18.17
C MET A 301 0.55 12.38 19.04
N GLU A 302 0.27 12.59 20.33
CA GLU A 302 -0.06 11.50 21.24
C GLU A 302 -1.20 10.64 20.72
N GLU A 303 -1.12 9.34 21.01
CA GLU A 303 -2.14 8.38 20.61
C GLU A 303 -3.54 8.79 21.10
N HIS A 304 -3.65 9.39 22.28
CA HIS A 304 -4.92 9.87 22.83
C HIS A 304 -5.50 11.05 22.05
N LEU A 305 -4.70 12.04 21.66
CA LEU A 305 -5.15 13.17 20.83
C LEU A 305 -5.56 12.71 19.43
N ARG A 306 -4.80 11.77 18.86
CA ARG A 306 -5.16 11.15 17.57
C ARG A 306 -6.49 10.39 17.66
N ARG A 307 -6.68 9.61 18.74
CA ARG A 307 -7.95 8.91 18.99
C ARG A 307 -9.10 9.91 19.19
N ALA A 308 -8.89 10.98 19.97
CA ALA A 308 -9.88 12.03 20.18
C ALA A 308 -10.27 12.73 18.87
N PHE A 309 -9.30 13.05 18.02
CA PHE A 309 -9.54 13.62 16.70
C PHE A 309 -10.37 12.68 15.81
N TYR A 310 -10.02 11.39 15.76
CA TYR A 310 -10.80 10.42 14.98
C TYR A 310 -12.22 10.24 15.53
N ILE A 311 -12.38 10.20 16.86
CA ILE A 311 -13.70 10.15 17.49
C ILE A 311 -14.50 11.41 17.12
N ALA A 312 -13.91 12.59 17.23
CA ALA A 312 -14.56 13.85 16.86
C ALA A 312 -14.96 13.87 15.38
N LEU A 313 -14.09 13.37 14.48
CA LEU A 313 -14.38 13.26 13.05
C LEU A 313 -15.55 12.30 12.78
N ILE A 314 -15.56 11.13 13.43
CA ILE A 314 -16.65 10.15 13.31
C ILE A 314 -17.96 10.76 13.81
N VAL A 315 -17.95 11.42 14.98
CA VAL A 315 -19.11 12.11 15.55
C VAL A 315 -19.63 13.18 14.58
N LEU A 316 -18.73 13.96 13.97
CA LEU A 316 -19.10 14.98 12.98
C LEU A 316 -19.72 14.36 11.72
N ILE A 317 -19.16 13.27 11.18
CA ILE A 317 -19.71 12.57 10.01
C ILE A 317 -21.10 12.00 10.32
N VAL A 318 -21.28 11.38 11.49
CA VAL A 318 -22.59 10.87 11.93
C VAL A 318 -23.58 12.01 12.09
N PHE A 319 -23.18 13.14 12.68
CA PHE A 319 -24.03 14.31 12.81
C PHE A 319 -24.46 14.87 11.44
N ILE A 320 -23.52 15.03 10.50
CA ILE A 320 -23.83 15.47 9.13
C ILE A 320 -24.80 14.50 8.45
N PHE A 321 -24.59 13.19 8.62
CA PHE A 321 -25.48 12.17 8.08
C PHE A 321 -26.88 12.24 8.69
N GLU A 322 -27.01 12.42 10.01
CA GLU A 322 -28.31 12.55 10.67
C GLU A 322 -29.05 13.83 10.23
N VAL A 323 -28.34 14.94 10.06
CA VAL A 323 -28.92 16.17 9.52
C VAL A 323 -29.41 15.94 8.08
N TYR A 324 -28.59 15.31 7.24
CA TYR A 324 -28.97 14.95 5.88
C TYR A 324 -30.18 13.99 5.83
N TYR A 325 -30.22 13.01 6.72
CA TYR A 325 -31.31 12.04 6.83
C TYR A 325 -32.62 12.67 7.32
N GLN A 326 -32.56 13.52 8.35
CA GLN A 326 -33.75 14.12 8.97
C GLN A 326 -34.31 15.30 8.18
N TYR A 327 -33.44 16.13 7.59
CA TYR A 327 -33.84 17.38 6.95
C TYR A 327 -33.65 17.40 5.43
N GLY A 328 -32.68 16.64 4.92
CA GLY A 328 -32.42 16.54 3.48
C GLY A 328 -33.30 15.51 2.76
N GLU A 329 -34.09 14.73 3.52
CA GLU A 329 -34.95 13.63 3.02
C GLU A 329 -34.22 12.69 2.06
N CYS A 330 -32.89 12.60 2.20
CA CYS A 330 -32.01 11.79 1.37
C CYS A 330 -32.05 12.13 -0.14
N ALA A 331 -32.50 13.33 -0.48
CA ALA A 331 -32.73 13.75 -1.85
C ALA A 331 -31.43 13.81 -2.67
N VAL A 332 -31.48 13.23 -3.87
CA VAL A 332 -30.51 13.50 -4.94
C VAL A 332 -30.84 14.83 -5.61
N THR A 333 -29.90 15.39 -6.36
CA THR A 333 -30.18 16.63 -7.10
C THR A 333 -31.29 16.44 -8.15
N ALA A 334 -32.10 17.47 -8.39
CA ALA A 334 -33.12 17.44 -9.45
C ALA A 334 -32.53 17.14 -10.85
N LYS A 335 -31.27 17.52 -11.09
CA LYS A 335 -30.55 17.19 -12.33
C LYS A 335 -30.27 15.70 -12.43
N TYR A 336 -29.87 15.06 -11.33
CA TYR A 336 -29.68 13.62 -11.25
C TYR A 336 -30.99 12.88 -11.56
N SER A 337 -32.09 13.22 -10.88
CA SER A 337 -33.40 12.60 -11.11
C SER A 337 -33.88 12.75 -12.56
N LYS A 338 -33.75 13.94 -13.15
CA LYS A 338 -34.12 14.19 -14.55
C LYS A 338 -33.30 13.36 -15.53
N LYS A 339 -31.99 13.24 -15.31
CA LYS A 339 -31.11 12.39 -16.12
C LYS A 339 -31.52 10.93 -16.00
N ASN A 340 -31.79 10.46 -14.78
CA ASN A 340 -32.18 9.08 -14.56
C ASN A 340 -33.49 8.75 -15.27
N MET A 341 -34.51 9.62 -15.13
CA MET A 341 -35.78 9.47 -15.84
C MET A 341 -35.61 9.43 -17.37
N LYS A 342 -34.76 10.31 -17.94
CA LYS A 342 -34.45 10.29 -19.38
C LYS A 342 -33.76 8.98 -19.80
N LEU A 343 -32.84 8.48 -18.98
CA LEU A 343 -32.16 7.22 -19.21
C LEU A 343 -33.13 6.04 -19.18
N THR A 344 -34.02 6.00 -18.18
CA THR A 344 -35.11 5.01 -18.07
C THR A 344 -35.98 4.98 -19.31
N HIS A 345 -36.43 6.15 -19.80
CA HIS A 345 -37.22 6.22 -21.03
C HIS A 345 -36.48 5.64 -22.23
N ARG A 346 -35.21 5.99 -22.42
CA ARG A 346 -34.40 5.43 -23.52
C ARG A 346 -34.24 3.91 -23.44
N ILE A 347 -34.05 3.37 -22.24
CA ILE A 347 -33.90 1.92 -22.05
C ILE A 347 -35.23 1.21 -22.29
N MET A 348 -36.34 1.76 -21.82
CA MET A 348 -37.68 1.25 -22.11
C MET A 348 -37.96 1.22 -23.62
N ASP A 349 -37.68 2.32 -24.33
CA ASP A 349 -37.81 2.39 -25.80
C ASP A 349 -36.99 1.28 -26.47
N MET A 350 -35.73 1.10 -26.07
CA MET A 350 -34.87 0.06 -26.63
C MET A 350 -35.40 -1.35 -26.36
N LEU A 351 -35.90 -1.62 -25.16
CA LEU A 351 -36.46 -2.93 -24.81
C LEU A 351 -37.75 -3.21 -25.61
N ASP A 352 -38.59 -2.19 -25.80
CA ASP A 352 -39.81 -2.27 -26.62
C ASP A 352 -39.47 -2.50 -28.11
N ASP A 353 -38.50 -1.77 -28.66
CA ASP A 353 -38.00 -1.96 -30.04
C ASP A 353 -37.43 -3.37 -30.25
N LEU A 354 -36.76 -3.90 -29.22
CA LEU A 354 -36.28 -5.27 -29.21
C LEU A 354 -37.36 -6.28 -28.83
N SER A 355 -38.64 -5.89 -28.67
CA SER A 355 -39.74 -6.79 -28.25
C SER A 355 -39.38 -7.66 -27.03
N ILE A 356 -38.55 -7.13 -26.12
CA ILE A 356 -38.19 -7.77 -24.86
C ILE A 356 -39.24 -7.37 -23.83
N VAL A 357 -39.91 -8.37 -23.27
CA VAL A 357 -40.87 -8.14 -22.18
C VAL A 357 -40.12 -7.79 -20.89
N TYR A 358 -40.38 -6.61 -20.35
CA TYR A 358 -39.84 -6.14 -19.07
C TYR A 358 -40.94 -5.69 -18.12
N TRP A 359 -40.61 -5.52 -16.83
CA TRP A 359 -41.46 -4.86 -15.85
C TRP A 359 -40.64 -4.06 -14.83
N PRO A 360 -41.16 -2.94 -14.28
CA PRO A 360 -40.56 -2.29 -13.11
C PRO A 360 -40.51 -3.24 -11.93
N ASP A 361 -39.40 -3.24 -11.21
CA ASP A 361 -39.17 -4.12 -10.06
C ASP A 361 -38.76 -3.33 -8.81
N CYS A 362 -38.58 -4.02 -7.69
CA CYS A 362 -38.05 -3.46 -6.45
C CYS A 362 -38.74 -2.13 -6.06
N GLN A 363 -37.95 -1.07 -5.84
CA GLN A 363 -38.47 0.25 -5.46
C GLN A 363 -39.21 0.91 -6.63
N SER A 364 -38.81 0.65 -7.86
CA SER A 364 -39.49 1.19 -9.05
C SER A 364 -40.91 0.65 -9.20
N LEU A 365 -41.16 -0.62 -8.84
CA LEU A 365 -42.52 -1.16 -8.77
C LEU A 365 -43.36 -0.46 -7.70
N LEU A 366 -42.78 -0.15 -6.54
CA LEU A 366 -43.48 0.61 -5.50
C LEU A 366 -43.89 2.00 -5.99
N ASN A 367 -42.98 2.68 -6.70
CA ASN A 367 -43.26 3.99 -7.27
C ASN A 367 -44.49 3.90 -8.20
N VAL A 368 -44.57 2.86 -9.04
CA VAL A 368 -45.75 2.61 -9.90
C VAL A 368 -47.02 2.36 -9.07
N LEU A 369 -46.96 1.47 -8.08
CA LEU A 369 -48.12 1.10 -7.26
C LEU A 369 -48.68 2.26 -6.42
N ARG A 370 -47.81 3.18 -6.01
CA ARG A 370 -48.18 4.37 -5.23
C ARG A 370 -48.58 5.56 -6.10
N ASN A 371 -48.59 5.41 -7.43
CA ASN A 371 -48.78 6.51 -8.38
C ASN A 371 -47.76 7.64 -8.16
N GLU A 372 -46.55 7.28 -7.77
CA GLU A 372 -45.39 8.17 -7.66
C GLU A 372 -44.66 8.18 -9.00
N THR A 373 -43.99 9.30 -9.29
CA THR A 373 -43.14 9.40 -10.48
C THR A 373 -41.78 8.76 -10.19
N TYR A 374 -40.79 9.58 -9.92
CA TYR A 374 -39.46 9.20 -9.47
C TYR A 374 -39.27 9.77 -8.07
N ASN A 375 -38.96 8.91 -7.10
CA ASN A 375 -38.71 9.37 -5.74
C ASN A 375 -37.41 10.17 -5.69
N ILE A 376 -37.43 11.34 -5.07
CA ILE A 376 -36.27 12.24 -5.06
C ILE A 376 -35.09 11.67 -4.28
N TRP A 377 -35.29 10.64 -3.46
CA TRP A 377 -34.24 9.92 -2.73
C TRP A 377 -33.80 8.63 -3.41
N ASP A 378 -34.45 8.24 -4.51
CA ASP A 378 -34.09 7.05 -5.26
C ASP A 378 -32.80 7.32 -6.06
N GLN A 379 -31.96 6.30 -6.20
CA GLN A 379 -30.63 6.45 -6.80
C GLN A 379 -30.53 5.89 -8.22
N ASP A 380 -31.46 5.00 -8.56
CA ASP A 380 -31.49 4.18 -9.76
C ASP A 380 -32.97 3.92 -10.17
N VAL A 381 -33.15 3.15 -11.23
CA VAL A 381 -34.44 2.54 -11.60
C VAL A 381 -34.21 1.06 -11.81
N ASP A 382 -35.07 0.23 -11.24
CA ASP A 382 -35.03 -1.22 -11.34
C ASP A 382 -36.04 -1.73 -12.36
N LEU A 383 -35.55 -2.41 -13.39
CA LEU A 383 -36.33 -3.18 -14.34
C LEU A 383 -35.95 -4.66 -14.24
N SER A 384 -36.87 -5.51 -14.65
CA SER A 384 -36.66 -6.96 -14.67
C SER A 384 -37.06 -7.55 -16.00
N ILE A 385 -36.32 -8.58 -16.42
CA ILE A 385 -36.61 -9.39 -17.60
C ILE A 385 -36.49 -10.88 -17.28
N GLU A 386 -37.21 -11.71 -18.02
CA GLU A 386 -36.97 -13.16 -18.03
C GLU A 386 -35.77 -13.47 -18.94
N TRP A 387 -34.71 -14.06 -18.40
CA TRP A 387 -33.50 -14.42 -19.14
C TRP A 387 -32.90 -15.74 -18.60
N PRO A 388 -32.50 -16.70 -19.46
CA PRO A 388 -32.50 -16.63 -20.92
C PRO A 388 -33.91 -16.69 -21.53
N PHE A 389 -34.05 -16.11 -22.71
CA PHE A 389 -35.25 -16.18 -23.53
C PHE A 389 -35.49 -17.62 -24.03
N LYS A 390 -36.75 -18.03 -24.18
CA LYS A 390 -37.11 -19.36 -24.70
C LYS A 390 -36.47 -19.59 -26.09
N SER A 391 -36.07 -20.82 -26.39
CA SER A 391 -35.38 -21.18 -27.65
C SER A 391 -36.16 -20.78 -28.91
N ASN A 392 -37.49 -20.85 -28.86
CA ASN A 392 -38.38 -20.48 -29.97
C ASN A 392 -38.74 -18.99 -29.99
N HIS A 393 -38.15 -18.19 -29.10
CA HIS A 393 -38.32 -16.74 -29.09
C HIS A 393 -37.43 -16.12 -30.18
N ILE A 394 -37.94 -15.11 -30.88
CA ILE A 394 -37.19 -14.39 -31.94
C ILE A 394 -35.87 -13.78 -31.42
N HIS A 395 -35.75 -13.61 -30.10
CA HIS A 395 -34.57 -13.08 -29.42
C HIS A 395 -33.66 -14.14 -28.78
N SER A 396 -33.80 -15.43 -29.09
CA SER A 396 -32.94 -16.48 -28.52
C SER A 396 -31.45 -16.27 -28.80
N LYS A 397 -31.09 -15.51 -29.85
CA LYS A 397 -29.71 -15.06 -30.11
C LYS A 397 -29.14 -14.20 -28.97
N LEU A 398 -29.98 -13.39 -28.31
CA LEU A 398 -29.61 -12.54 -27.16
C LEU A 398 -29.41 -13.35 -25.85
N ASN A 399 -29.58 -14.68 -25.88
CA ASN A 399 -29.09 -15.54 -24.81
C ASN A 399 -27.56 -15.62 -24.78
N ASN A 400 -26.88 -15.23 -25.87
CA ASN A 400 -25.45 -15.00 -25.84
C ASN A 400 -25.18 -13.69 -25.09
N LEU A 401 -24.59 -13.81 -23.89
CA LEU A 401 -24.27 -12.69 -23.01
C LEU A 401 -23.49 -11.57 -23.72
N ARG A 402 -22.51 -11.93 -24.56
CA ARG A 402 -21.70 -10.96 -25.30
C ARG A 402 -22.56 -10.18 -26.30
N LEU A 403 -23.40 -10.88 -27.07
CA LEU A 403 -24.29 -10.23 -28.04
C LEU A 403 -25.30 -9.32 -27.33
N PHE A 404 -25.78 -9.73 -26.14
CA PHE A 404 -26.68 -8.92 -25.34
C PHE A 404 -26.01 -7.61 -24.88
N ILE A 405 -24.79 -7.69 -24.36
CA ILE A 405 -23.98 -6.50 -23.99
C ILE A 405 -23.73 -5.61 -25.20
N GLU A 406 -23.28 -6.18 -26.33
CA GLU A 406 -23.02 -5.44 -27.57
C GLU A 406 -24.29 -4.74 -28.09
N THR A 407 -25.46 -5.34 -27.90
CA THR A 407 -26.75 -4.72 -28.28
C THR A 407 -27.00 -3.43 -27.51
N PHE A 408 -26.78 -3.40 -26.20
CA PHE A 408 -26.90 -2.17 -25.41
C PHE A 408 -25.81 -1.15 -25.77
N GLN A 409 -24.57 -1.58 -25.96
CA GLN A 409 -23.46 -0.70 -26.31
C GLN A 409 -23.68 -0.01 -27.67
N ASN A 410 -24.23 -0.73 -28.65
CA ASN A 410 -24.60 -0.18 -29.95
C ASN A 410 -25.76 0.83 -29.90
N ASN A 411 -26.47 0.93 -28.77
CA ASN A 411 -27.53 1.92 -28.52
C ASN A 411 -27.06 3.07 -27.61
N ASP A 412 -25.75 3.33 -27.59
CA ASP A 412 -25.12 4.39 -26.79
C ASP A 412 -25.43 4.27 -25.29
N PHE A 413 -25.25 3.07 -24.75
CA PHE A 413 -25.20 2.81 -23.31
C PHE A 413 -23.82 2.33 -22.88
N ASN A 414 -23.36 2.80 -21.72
CA ASN A 414 -22.30 2.13 -20.97
C ASN A 414 -22.94 1.00 -20.16
N VAL A 415 -22.34 -0.19 -20.23
CA VAL A 415 -22.93 -1.43 -19.70
C VAL A 415 -21.96 -2.05 -18.72
N GLU A 416 -22.40 -2.22 -17.48
CA GLU A 416 -21.70 -2.99 -16.46
C GLU A 416 -22.50 -4.25 -16.14
N TYR A 417 -21.87 -5.42 -16.25
CA TYR A 417 -22.51 -6.69 -15.93
C TYR A 417 -21.95 -7.25 -14.62
N TYR A 418 -22.83 -7.50 -13.66
CA TYR A 418 -22.50 -8.11 -12.38
C TYR A 418 -22.86 -9.60 -12.40
N PRO A 419 -21.91 -10.50 -12.69
CA PRO A 419 -22.18 -11.92 -12.89
C PRO A 419 -22.74 -12.62 -11.65
N ASP A 420 -22.34 -12.15 -10.46
CA ASP A 420 -22.74 -12.69 -9.15
C ASP A 420 -24.18 -12.30 -8.79
N ARG A 421 -24.67 -11.17 -9.31
CA ARG A 421 -26.02 -10.65 -9.06
C ARG A 421 -27.00 -10.96 -10.20
N LYS A 422 -26.48 -11.39 -11.36
CA LYS A 422 -27.25 -11.53 -12.62
C LYS A 422 -27.98 -10.23 -12.95
N LEU A 423 -27.22 -9.15 -12.99
CA LEU A 423 -27.69 -7.79 -13.14
C LEU A 423 -26.87 -7.06 -14.20
N PHE A 424 -27.54 -6.30 -15.07
CA PHE A 424 -26.89 -5.25 -15.87
C PHE A 424 -27.18 -3.89 -15.28
N SER A 425 -26.16 -3.07 -15.10
CA SER A 425 -26.31 -1.66 -14.81
C SER A 425 -25.98 -0.84 -16.05
N LEU A 426 -26.96 -0.04 -16.48
CA LEU A 426 -26.90 0.74 -17.71
C LEU A 426 -26.78 2.23 -17.36
N SER A 427 -25.82 2.90 -17.97
CA SER A 427 -25.58 4.35 -17.80
C SER A 427 -25.32 5.02 -19.16
N SER A 428 -25.25 6.34 -19.18
CA SER A 428 -24.89 7.07 -20.41
C SER A 428 -23.41 6.87 -20.76
N VAL A 429 -23.03 6.79 -22.04
CA VAL A 429 -21.63 6.54 -22.48
C VAL A 429 -20.61 7.53 -21.91
N ASN A 430 -21.04 8.77 -21.66
CA ASN A 430 -20.19 9.83 -21.11
C ASN A 430 -20.03 9.77 -19.57
N GLU A 431 -20.57 8.74 -18.93
CA GLU A 431 -20.66 8.59 -17.47
C GLU A 431 -19.95 7.29 -17.06
N LYS A 432 -18.70 7.38 -16.58
CA LYS A 432 -17.84 6.22 -16.25
C LYS A 432 -17.61 5.99 -14.75
N SER A 433 -18.60 6.25 -13.89
CA SER A 433 -18.44 6.04 -12.44
C SER A 433 -19.71 5.54 -11.77
N ALA A 434 -19.59 4.74 -10.72
CA ALA A 434 -20.68 4.24 -9.84
C ALA A 434 -21.56 5.34 -9.17
N ARG A 435 -21.23 6.61 -9.42
CA ARG A 435 -21.88 7.81 -8.87
C ARG A 435 -22.87 8.46 -9.85
N GLN A 436 -23.18 7.80 -10.96
CA GLN A 436 -23.95 8.37 -12.07
C GLN A 436 -25.36 7.77 -12.11
N PRO A 437 -26.34 8.49 -12.68
CA PRO A 437 -27.65 7.94 -12.98
C PRO A 437 -27.54 6.64 -13.76
N HIS A 438 -28.22 5.60 -13.29
CA HIS A 438 -28.21 4.29 -13.92
C HIS A 438 -29.55 3.58 -13.76
N VAL A 439 -29.76 2.61 -14.64
CA VAL A 439 -30.92 1.71 -14.60
C VAL A 439 -30.40 0.29 -14.53
N ASP A 440 -30.89 -0.43 -13.54
CA ASP A 440 -30.55 -1.80 -13.25
C ASP A 440 -31.57 -2.73 -13.92
N ILE A 441 -31.09 -3.69 -14.71
CA ILE A 441 -31.90 -4.76 -15.32
C ILE A 441 -31.57 -6.09 -14.66
N TRP A 442 -32.50 -6.58 -13.87
CA TRP A 442 -32.44 -7.86 -13.16
C TRP A 442 -32.83 -9.03 -14.07
N LEU A 443 -31.99 -10.06 -14.11
CA LEU A 443 -32.17 -11.22 -14.98
C LEU A 443 -32.80 -12.38 -14.23
N TRP A 444 -34.10 -12.60 -14.43
CA TRP A 444 -34.84 -13.69 -13.80
C TRP A 444 -34.80 -14.95 -14.65
N LYS A 445 -34.28 -16.04 -14.08
CA LYS A 445 -34.24 -17.33 -14.75
C LYS A 445 -35.51 -18.13 -14.49
N ARG A 446 -36.11 -18.64 -15.57
CA ARG A 446 -37.26 -19.55 -15.49
C ARG A 446 -36.85 -20.96 -15.06
N TYR A 447 -37.60 -21.54 -14.14
CA TYR A 447 -37.50 -22.92 -13.69
C TYR A 447 -38.87 -23.60 -13.84
N ASP A 448 -38.98 -24.48 -14.83
CA ASP A 448 -40.20 -25.23 -15.14
C ASP A 448 -40.20 -26.65 -14.49
N GLU A 449 -39.09 -27.08 -13.87
CA GLU A 449 -38.90 -28.42 -13.28
C GLU A 449 -39.74 -28.67 -12.01
N HIS A 450 -40.32 -27.64 -11.41
CA HIS A 450 -41.29 -27.80 -10.33
C HIS A 450 -42.67 -28.09 -10.94
N GLU A 451 -42.94 -29.36 -11.27
CA GLU A 451 -44.09 -29.88 -12.06
C GLU A 451 -45.48 -29.31 -11.73
N THR A 452 -45.67 -28.71 -10.55
CA THR A 452 -46.95 -28.11 -10.16
C THR A 452 -47.00 -26.59 -10.18
N LYS A 453 -45.85 -25.88 -10.12
CA LYS A 453 -45.78 -24.41 -10.05
C LYS A 453 -44.46 -23.88 -10.62
N PRO A 454 -44.42 -23.43 -11.89
CA PRO A 454 -43.20 -22.89 -12.46
C PRO A 454 -42.85 -21.54 -11.81
N VAL A 455 -41.55 -21.28 -11.64
CA VAL A 455 -41.02 -20.11 -10.91
C VAL A 455 -40.00 -19.33 -11.73
N LEU A 456 -39.88 -18.05 -11.44
CA LEU A 456 -38.75 -17.21 -11.82
C LEU A 456 -37.81 -17.09 -10.62
N GLN A 457 -36.53 -17.33 -10.80
CA GLN A 457 -35.51 -17.23 -9.76
C GLN A 457 -34.44 -16.20 -10.12
N LEU A 458 -34.06 -15.39 -9.15
CA LEU A 458 -32.94 -14.47 -9.19
C LEU A 458 -31.81 -15.04 -8.31
N PHE A 459 -30.56 -14.90 -8.78
CA PHE A 459 -29.37 -15.38 -8.08
C PHE A 459 -28.67 -14.28 -7.26
N ASP A 460 -29.40 -13.32 -6.70
CA ASP A 460 -28.84 -12.28 -5.84
C ASP A 460 -29.21 -12.51 -4.37
N SER A 461 -28.22 -12.68 -3.51
CA SER A 461 -28.36 -12.78 -2.05
C SER A 461 -28.82 -11.49 -1.39
N SER A 462 -28.70 -10.33 -2.06
CA SER A 462 -29.11 -9.04 -1.54
C SER A 462 -30.61 -8.82 -1.58
N LEU A 463 -31.34 -9.47 -2.50
CA LEU A 463 -32.80 -9.38 -2.53
C LEU A 463 -33.41 -10.38 -1.54
N LYS A 464 -34.30 -9.87 -0.69
CA LYS A 464 -35.04 -10.69 0.29
C LYS A 464 -35.89 -11.77 -0.39
N TYR A 465 -36.32 -11.53 -1.63
CA TYR A 465 -37.24 -12.40 -2.35
C TYR A 465 -36.72 -12.86 -3.71
N GLN A 466 -35.96 -13.96 -3.68
CA GLN A 466 -35.23 -14.51 -4.82
C GLN A 466 -36.04 -15.40 -5.77
N SER A 467 -37.27 -15.76 -5.45
CA SER A 467 -38.08 -16.68 -6.28
C SER A 467 -39.52 -16.22 -6.34
N ARG A 468 -40.09 -16.10 -7.54
CA ARG A 468 -41.46 -15.61 -7.77
C ARG A 468 -42.25 -16.63 -8.58
N LEU A 469 -43.51 -16.86 -8.25
CA LEU A 469 -44.38 -17.72 -9.07
C LEU A 469 -44.61 -17.05 -10.42
N ILE A 470 -44.52 -17.79 -11.52
CA ILE A 470 -44.82 -17.26 -12.86
C ILE A 470 -46.25 -16.72 -12.92
N SER A 471 -47.19 -17.32 -12.19
CA SER A 471 -48.58 -16.86 -12.10
C SER A 471 -48.78 -15.55 -11.33
N ASP A 472 -47.79 -15.14 -10.52
CA ASP A 472 -47.78 -13.83 -9.86
C ASP A 472 -47.28 -12.74 -10.81
N ILE A 473 -46.47 -13.10 -11.81
CA ILE A 473 -45.91 -12.19 -12.82
C ILE A 473 -46.84 -12.08 -14.03
N TYR A 474 -47.22 -13.21 -14.63
CA TYR A 474 -47.92 -13.24 -15.91
C TYR A 474 -49.41 -13.59 -15.80
N PRO A 475 -50.25 -13.10 -16.75
CA PRO A 475 -49.93 -12.09 -17.75
C PRO A 475 -49.67 -10.72 -17.09
N LEU A 476 -48.76 -9.94 -17.68
CA LEU A 476 -48.47 -8.59 -17.20
C LEU A 476 -49.67 -7.67 -17.44
N LYS A 477 -49.84 -6.69 -16.55
CA LYS A 477 -50.88 -5.65 -16.61
C LYS A 477 -50.28 -4.36 -17.14
N SER A 478 -51.02 -3.63 -17.97
CA SER A 478 -50.60 -2.30 -18.43
C SER A 478 -51.02 -1.23 -17.44
N VAL A 479 -50.11 -0.33 -17.08
CA VAL A 479 -50.36 0.84 -16.23
C VAL A 479 -49.57 2.03 -16.74
N THR A 480 -49.99 3.25 -16.40
CA THR A 480 -49.24 4.46 -16.74
C THR A 480 -48.23 4.78 -15.65
N TRP A 481 -46.95 4.92 -16.01
CA TRP A 481 -45.87 5.36 -15.12
C TRP A 481 -44.89 6.23 -15.91
N LEU A 482 -44.43 7.33 -15.31
CA LEU A 482 -43.55 8.32 -15.98
C LEU A 482 -44.09 8.80 -17.34
N GLY A 483 -45.42 8.95 -17.46
CA GLY A 483 -46.08 9.36 -18.70
C GLY A 483 -46.14 8.30 -19.80
N ARG A 484 -45.79 7.04 -19.51
CA ARG A 484 -45.76 5.94 -20.48
C ARG A 484 -46.55 4.74 -19.99
N ASN A 485 -47.02 3.91 -20.93
CA ASN A 485 -47.64 2.64 -20.61
C ASN A 485 -46.56 1.59 -20.35
N VAL A 486 -46.39 1.21 -19.09
CA VAL A 486 -45.47 0.15 -18.67
C VAL A 486 -46.23 -1.12 -18.31
N LYS A 487 -45.55 -2.26 -18.39
CA LYS A 487 -46.09 -3.55 -17.97
C LYS A 487 -45.66 -3.85 -16.53
N ILE A 488 -46.59 -4.22 -15.66
CA ILE A 488 -46.32 -4.63 -14.28
C ILE A 488 -46.80 -6.07 -14.02
N PRO A 489 -46.25 -6.78 -13.02
CA PRO A 489 -46.72 -8.10 -12.61
C PRO A 489 -48.23 -8.20 -12.34
N ARG A 490 -48.85 -9.33 -12.69
CA ARG A 490 -50.27 -9.62 -12.43
C ARG A 490 -50.65 -9.37 -10.97
N GLN A 491 -49.82 -9.85 -10.05
CA GLN A 491 -50.01 -9.77 -8.60
C GLN A 491 -49.00 -8.80 -7.97
N SER A 492 -48.83 -7.61 -8.58
CA SER A 492 -47.85 -6.60 -8.14
C SER A 492 -47.93 -6.25 -6.64
N HIS A 493 -49.14 -6.03 -6.09
CA HIS A 493 -49.32 -5.76 -4.66
C HIS A 493 -48.86 -6.93 -3.77
N LYS A 494 -49.07 -8.19 -4.19
CA LYS A 494 -48.62 -9.37 -3.46
C LYS A 494 -47.10 -9.47 -3.45
N ILE A 495 -46.45 -9.17 -4.59
CA ILE A 495 -45.00 -9.16 -4.72
C ILE A 495 -44.40 -8.06 -3.83
N ALA A 496 -44.90 -6.83 -3.95
CA ALA A 496 -44.46 -5.70 -3.14
C ALA A 496 -44.66 -5.93 -1.64
N TYR A 497 -45.81 -6.49 -1.22
CA TYR A 497 -46.06 -6.85 0.17
C TYR A 497 -45.06 -7.89 0.69
N LYS A 498 -44.68 -8.88 -0.14
CA LYS A 498 -43.73 -9.92 0.28
C LYS A 498 -42.32 -9.37 0.46
N GLU A 499 -41.94 -8.39 -0.36
CA GLU A 499 -40.62 -7.77 -0.34
C GLU A 499 -40.47 -6.74 0.80
N TYR A 500 -41.44 -5.84 0.94
CA TYR A 500 -41.39 -4.68 1.84
C TYR A 500 -42.31 -4.77 3.07
N GLY A 501 -43.08 -5.84 3.20
CA GLY A 501 -44.01 -6.06 4.32
C GLY A 501 -45.25 -5.17 4.25
N THR A 502 -45.94 -5.03 5.39
CA THR A 502 -47.21 -4.28 5.51
C THR A 502 -47.08 -2.79 5.19
N SER A 503 -45.86 -2.24 5.24
CA SER A 503 -45.60 -0.81 5.01
C SER A 503 -45.28 -0.47 3.56
N TYR A 504 -45.40 -1.41 2.61
CA TYR A 504 -44.99 -1.18 1.22
C TYR A 504 -45.77 -0.07 0.50
N MET A 505 -46.94 0.35 0.98
CA MET A 505 -47.68 1.50 0.42
C MET A 505 -47.32 2.84 1.09
N LYS A 506 -46.52 2.82 2.16
CA LYS A 506 -46.06 4.03 2.83
C LYS A 506 -44.70 4.43 2.25
N PRO A 507 -44.53 5.68 1.77
CA PRO A 507 -43.21 6.19 1.40
C PRO A 507 -42.27 6.13 2.60
N ILE A 508 -41.17 5.40 2.46
CA ILE A 508 -40.13 5.28 3.47
C ILE A 508 -38.81 5.46 2.74
N PHE A 509 -38.03 6.47 3.14
CA PHE A 509 -36.65 6.59 2.72
C PHE A 509 -35.79 5.71 3.63
N ILE A 510 -35.00 4.84 3.03
CA ILE A 510 -34.19 3.84 3.76
C ILE A 510 -32.84 4.48 4.08
N ARG A 511 -32.42 4.45 5.36
CA ARG A 511 -31.13 5.00 5.81
C ARG A 511 -29.94 4.56 4.96
N ASN A 512 -29.94 3.32 4.48
CA ASN A 512 -28.88 2.81 3.62
C ASN A 512 -28.81 3.59 2.29
N ASN A 513 -29.94 3.82 1.61
CA ASN A 513 -29.99 4.61 0.37
C ASN A 513 -29.53 6.05 0.61
N CYS A 514 -29.89 6.62 1.76
CA CYS A 514 -29.40 7.93 2.19
C CYS A 514 -27.89 7.96 2.32
N PHE A 515 -27.30 6.94 2.95
CA PHE A 515 -25.87 6.83 3.13
C PHE A 515 -25.15 6.71 1.78
N HIS A 516 -25.67 5.87 0.88
CA HIS A 516 -25.19 5.78 -0.50
C HIS A 516 -25.24 7.13 -1.20
N ASN A 517 -26.38 7.83 -1.16
CA ASN A 517 -26.52 9.15 -1.79
C ASN A 517 -25.53 10.19 -1.23
N LEU A 518 -25.29 10.18 0.09
CA LEU A 518 -24.35 11.10 0.74
C LEU A 518 -22.90 10.81 0.32
N ILE A 519 -22.47 9.56 0.43
CA ILE A 519 -21.09 9.12 0.17
C ILE A 519 -20.75 9.19 -1.33
N ASP A 520 -21.70 8.84 -2.19
CA ASP A 520 -21.53 8.92 -3.64
C ASP A 520 -21.68 10.35 -4.18
N GLY A 521 -22.02 11.31 -3.32
CA GLY A 521 -22.13 12.72 -3.68
C GLY A 521 -23.29 13.05 -4.61
N ARG A 522 -24.33 12.21 -4.62
CA ARG A 522 -25.50 12.39 -5.51
C ARG A 522 -26.34 13.62 -5.15
N TRP A 523 -26.27 14.05 -3.90
CA TRP A 523 -26.91 15.26 -3.37
C TRP A 523 -26.24 16.58 -3.78
N PHE A 524 -24.98 16.55 -4.27
CA PHE A 524 -24.28 17.68 -4.90
C PHE A 524 -23.88 17.39 -6.35
N TYR A 525 -24.56 16.45 -7.00
CA TYR A 525 -24.26 16.04 -8.36
C TYR A 525 -24.37 17.21 -9.37
N ASN A 526 -23.22 17.66 -9.89
CA ASN A 526 -23.03 18.86 -10.71
C ASN A 526 -23.48 20.18 -10.05
N ALA A 527 -23.28 20.32 -8.75
CA ALA A 527 -23.23 21.62 -8.05
C ALA A 527 -21.91 22.35 -8.32
#